data_AF-A0A8J8A2U8-F1
#
_entry.id   AF-A0A8J8A2U8-F1
#
_cell.length_a   1.000
_cell.length_b   1.000
_cell.length_c   1.000
_cell.angle_alpha   90.00
_cell.angle_beta   90.00
_cell.angle_gamma   90.00
#
_symmetry.space_group_name_H-M   'P 1'
#
loop_
_entity.id
_entity.type
_entity.pdbx_description
1 polymer ?
#
loop_
_entity_poly.entity_id
_entity_poly.type
_entity_poly.pdbx_seq_one_letter_code
_entity_poly.pdbx_strand_id
1 'polypeptide(L)'
;MAHGPRYRVPFRRRREGKTNYHKRLALLKSGKPRLVVRKSLNHHIAQIVVYDPKGDKTLVSAHTRELMRDFGWKGHGGNTPSAYLLGLLIGYKAKKAGIEEAILDIGLHPPTRGSSVFAVLKGAVDAGLNVPHSEEIYPEDYRITGEHIANYARTLKEEDETLYRKQFGGYLVKGLEPEKLPEHFEEVKARIIEKFEEARE
;
A
#
# COMPACT_ATOMS: atom_id res chain seq x y z
N MET A 1 -28.89 4.89 20.68
CA MET A 1 -27.85 5.70 21.37
C MET A 1 -27.63 5.11 22.77
N ALA A 2 -26.69 5.63 23.56
CA ALA A 2 -26.58 5.22 24.96
C ALA A 2 -27.72 5.86 25.76
N HIS A 3 -28.68 5.06 26.24
CA HIS A 3 -29.90 5.57 26.87
C HIS A 3 -29.97 5.33 28.38
N GLY A 4 -28.88 4.91 29.03
CA GLY A 4 -28.88 4.73 30.49
C GLY A 4 -27.69 3.95 31.04
N PRO A 5 -27.68 3.71 32.37
CA PRO A 5 -26.55 3.09 33.08
C PRO A 5 -26.33 1.61 32.73
N ARG A 6 -27.34 0.93 32.16
CA ARG A 6 -27.24 -0.46 31.68
C ARG A 6 -26.60 -0.59 30.28
N TYR A 7 -26.33 0.52 29.60
CA TYR A 7 -25.76 0.47 28.25
C TYR A 7 -24.29 0.04 28.28
N ARG A 8 -24.00 -1.12 27.69
CA ARG A 8 -22.61 -1.58 27.54
C ARG A 8 -21.93 -0.84 26.40
N VAL A 9 -21.07 0.11 26.75
CA VAL A 9 -20.29 0.89 25.79
C VAL A 9 -19.30 -0.02 25.04
N PRO A 10 -19.37 -0.11 23.68
CA PRO A 10 -18.35 -0.81 22.92
C PRO A 10 -17.00 -0.10 23.00
N PHE A 11 -15.91 -0.83 22.75
CA PHE A 11 -14.56 -0.24 22.72
C PHE A 11 -14.45 0.96 21.79
N ARG A 12 -13.61 1.94 22.15
CA ARG A 12 -13.44 3.20 21.40
C ARG A 12 -13.25 2.97 19.89
N ARG A 13 -12.28 2.12 19.50
CA ARG A 13 -11.99 1.83 18.07
C ARG A 13 -13.10 1.03 17.36
N ARG A 14 -13.95 0.33 18.11
CA ARG A 14 -15.13 -0.37 17.56
C ARG A 14 -16.24 0.62 17.22
N ARG A 15 -16.44 1.65 18.07
CA ARG A 15 -17.36 2.77 17.83
C ARG A 15 -16.91 3.64 16.66
N GLU A 16 -15.60 3.89 16.55
CA GLU A 16 -15.01 4.60 15.40
C GLU A 16 -15.03 3.77 14.09
N GLY A 17 -15.38 2.47 14.16
CA GLY A 17 -15.41 1.61 12.98
C GLY A 17 -14.04 1.40 12.32
N LYS A 18 -12.95 1.32 13.11
CA LYS A 18 -11.58 1.20 12.59
C LYS A 18 -10.93 -0.16 12.82
N THR A 19 -11.50 -1.00 13.67
CA THR A 19 -10.83 -2.25 14.11
C THR A 19 -11.82 -3.38 14.32
N ASN A 20 -11.52 -4.52 13.70
CA ASN A 20 -12.15 -5.79 14.04
C ASN A 20 -11.31 -6.47 15.13
N TYR A 21 -11.82 -6.49 16.36
CA TYR A 21 -11.11 -7.06 17.51
C TYR A 21 -10.92 -8.58 17.42
N HIS A 22 -11.84 -9.31 16.77
CA HIS A 22 -11.69 -10.76 16.56
C HIS A 22 -10.51 -11.06 15.62
N LYS A 23 -10.45 -10.38 14.47
CA LYS A 23 -9.32 -10.50 13.53
C LYS A 23 -8.01 -10.05 14.17
N ARG A 24 -8.03 -8.92 14.88
CA ARG A 24 -6.83 -8.40 15.56
C ARG A 24 -6.29 -9.39 16.59
N LEU A 25 -7.16 -9.99 17.41
CA LEU A 25 -6.76 -10.99 18.39
C LEU A 25 -6.10 -12.21 17.71
N ALA A 26 -6.67 -12.70 16.61
CA ALA A 26 -6.09 -13.82 15.85
C ALA A 26 -4.70 -13.48 15.31
N LEU A 27 -4.50 -12.28 14.77
CA LEU A 27 -3.18 -11.82 14.28
C LEU A 27 -2.16 -11.75 15.42
N LEU A 28 -2.53 -11.18 16.57
CA LEU A 28 -1.63 -11.00 17.72
C LEU A 28 -1.16 -12.32 18.35
N LYS A 29 -1.95 -13.39 18.25
CA LYS A 29 -1.56 -14.72 18.75
C LYS A 29 -0.29 -15.27 18.08
N SER A 30 0.04 -14.82 16.87
CA SER A 30 1.25 -15.25 16.17
C SER A 30 2.56 -14.80 16.84
N GLY A 31 2.51 -13.74 17.67
CA GLY A 31 3.72 -13.10 18.22
C GLY A 31 4.55 -12.32 17.19
N LYS A 32 4.22 -12.38 15.89
CA LYS A 32 4.98 -11.73 14.81
C LYS A 32 4.60 -10.25 14.67
N PRO A 33 5.53 -9.38 14.19
CA PRO A 33 5.19 -8.01 13.80
C PRO A 33 4.09 -7.98 12.74
N ARG A 34 3.21 -6.97 12.81
CA ARG A 34 2.14 -6.81 11.83
C ARG A 34 2.53 -5.79 10.78
N LEU A 35 2.48 -6.17 9.52
CA LEU A 35 2.48 -5.27 8.37
C LEU A 35 1.06 -4.71 8.22
N VAL A 36 0.80 -3.57 8.86
CA VAL A 36 -0.48 -2.87 8.82
C VAL A 36 -0.57 -2.07 7.53
N VAL A 37 -1.48 -2.46 6.65
CA VAL A 37 -1.74 -1.76 5.37
C VAL A 37 -3.10 -1.09 5.44
N ARG A 38 -3.13 0.22 5.16
CA ARG A 38 -4.34 1.03 5.13
C ARG A 38 -4.46 1.73 3.79
N LYS A 39 -5.60 1.53 3.14
CA LYS A 39 -5.98 2.22 1.90
C LYS A 39 -6.86 3.42 2.22
N SER A 40 -6.59 4.53 1.57
CA SER A 40 -7.52 5.64 1.37
C SER A 40 -7.82 5.80 -0.13
N LEU A 41 -8.65 6.78 -0.50
CA LEU A 41 -8.96 7.02 -1.92
C LEU A 41 -7.71 7.42 -2.72
N ASN A 42 -6.89 8.31 -2.16
CA ASN A 42 -5.79 8.95 -2.89
C ASN A 42 -4.39 8.49 -2.45
N HIS A 43 -4.30 7.72 -1.37
CA HIS A 43 -3.03 7.30 -0.77
C HIS A 43 -3.12 5.94 -0.08
N HIS A 44 -2.00 5.24 -0.05
CA HIS A 44 -1.80 4.07 0.81
C HIS A 44 -0.74 4.33 1.87
N ILE A 45 -0.89 3.64 3.01
CA ILE A 45 0.01 3.67 4.17
C ILE A 45 0.37 2.23 4.52
N ALA A 46 1.66 1.98 4.76
CA ALA A 46 2.18 0.69 5.21
C ALA A 46 3.07 0.91 6.44
N GLN A 47 2.85 0.12 7.49
CA GLN A 47 3.60 0.22 8.74
C GLN A 47 3.92 -1.17 9.27
N ILE A 48 5.11 -1.36 9.82
CA ILE A 48 5.44 -2.55 10.61
C ILE A 48 5.30 -2.18 12.07
N VAL A 49 4.37 -2.86 12.74
CA VAL A 49 3.90 -2.50 14.08
C VAL A 49 3.99 -3.71 15.00
N VAL A 50 4.60 -3.50 16.17
CA VAL A 50 4.60 -4.47 17.27
C VAL A 50 3.62 -4.04 18.35
N TYR A 51 3.04 -5.03 19.04
CA TYR A 51 2.11 -4.78 20.12
C TYR A 51 2.87 -4.57 21.44
N ASP A 52 2.45 -3.58 22.22
CA ASP A 52 2.88 -3.36 23.60
C ASP A 52 1.62 -3.04 24.43
N PRO A 53 1.51 -3.52 25.69
CA PRO A 53 0.33 -3.29 26.53
C PRO A 53 -0.01 -1.81 26.74
N LYS A 54 0.99 -0.91 26.68
CA LYS A 54 0.77 0.55 26.78
C LYS A 54 0.28 1.17 25.47
N GLY A 55 0.49 0.48 24.34
CA GLY A 55 0.11 0.91 23.00
C GLY A 55 1.06 0.39 21.93
N ASP A 56 0.53 0.14 20.73
CA ASP A 56 1.32 -0.34 19.58
C ASP A 56 2.55 0.56 19.30
N LYS A 57 3.72 -0.05 19.14
CA LYS A 57 4.97 0.63 18.74
C LYS A 57 5.20 0.41 17.24
N THR A 58 5.42 1.50 16.50
CA THR A 58 5.73 1.44 15.06
C THR A 58 7.24 1.35 14.89
N LEU A 59 7.72 0.29 14.25
CA LEU A 59 9.15 0.09 13.98
C LEU A 59 9.55 0.80 12.69
N VAL A 60 8.73 0.64 11.64
CA VAL A 60 8.98 1.20 10.31
C VAL A 60 7.66 1.71 9.74
N SER A 61 7.72 2.82 9.02
CA SER A 61 6.58 3.40 8.31
C SER A 61 6.99 3.81 6.89
N ALA A 62 6.05 3.67 5.97
CA ALA A 62 6.16 4.17 4.61
C ALA A 62 4.80 4.75 4.17
N HIS A 63 4.85 5.78 3.33
CA HIS A 63 3.66 6.42 2.79
C HIS A 63 3.88 6.71 1.31
N THR A 64 2.82 6.60 0.50
CA THR A 64 2.85 6.98 -0.93
C THR A 64 3.29 8.42 -1.22
N ARG A 65 3.33 9.31 -0.22
CA ARG A 65 3.84 10.69 -0.36
C ARG A 65 5.37 10.71 -0.34
N GLU A 66 5.98 9.76 0.36
CA GLU A 66 7.42 9.54 0.36
C GLU A 66 7.90 9.14 -1.05
N LEU A 67 7.15 8.28 -1.74
CA LEU A 67 7.42 7.94 -3.14
C LEU A 67 7.41 9.17 -4.06
N MET A 68 6.46 10.07 -3.85
CA MET A 68 6.32 11.30 -4.66
C MET A 68 7.47 12.28 -4.39
N ARG A 69 7.84 12.45 -3.12
CA ARG A 69 8.85 13.43 -2.70
C ARG A 69 10.27 12.95 -2.94
N ASP A 70 10.57 11.70 -2.59
CA ASP A 70 11.95 11.21 -2.44
C ASP A 70 12.39 10.33 -3.62
N PHE A 71 11.44 9.84 -4.44
CA PHE A 71 11.71 8.96 -5.58
C PHE A 71 11.10 9.44 -6.91
N GLY A 72 10.43 10.60 -6.90
CA GLY A 72 9.89 11.23 -8.11
C GLY A 72 8.69 10.51 -8.71
N TRP A 73 7.91 9.77 -7.92
CA TRP A 73 6.65 9.16 -8.41
C TRP A 73 5.64 10.26 -8.81
N LYS A 74 5.38 10.37 -10.12
CA LYS A 74 4.43 11.36 -10.67
C LYS A 74 3.01 10.82 -10.80
N GLY A 75 2.81 9.50 -10.79
CA GLY A 75 1.48 8.89 -10.86
C GLY A 75 0.56 9.21 -9.67
N HIS A 76 -0.66 8.68 -9.72
CA HIS A 76 -1.62 8.80 -8.62
C HIS A 76 -1.15 8.03 -7.37
N GLY A 77 -1.47 8.53 -6.18
CA GLY A 77 -1.02 7.90 -4.92
C GLY A 77 -1.89 6.72 -4.47
N GLY A 78 -3.12 6.61 -4.96
CA GLY A 78 -4.10 5.60 -4.57
C GLY A 78 -4.22 4.40 -5.52
N ASN A 79 -3.40 4.32 -6.56
CA ASN A 79 -3.49 3.24 -7.57
C ASN A 79 -2.71 1.97 -7.16
N THR A 80 -2.73 0.94 -8.02
CA THR A 80 -2.04 -0.33 -7.78
C THR A 80 -0.51 -0.23 -7.93
N PRO A 81 0.04 0.48 -8.94
CA PRO A 81 1.48 0.69 -9.06
C PRO A 81 2.09 1.37 -7.83
N SER A 82 1.47 2.46 -7.33
CA SER A 82 1.96 3.15 -6.13
C SER A 82 1.91 2.27 -4.88
N ALA A 83 0.94 1.35 -4.80
CA ALA A 83 0.83 0.40 -3.71
C ALA A 83 1.97 -0.64 -3.76
N TYR A 84 2.31 -1.14 -4.95
CA TYR A 84 3.44 -2.06 -5.11
C TYR A 84 4.78 -1.39 -4.77
N LEU A 85 5.04 -0.18 -5.29
CA LEU A 85 6.23 0.59 -4.97
C LEU A 85 6.31 0.92 -3.46
N LEU A 86 5.17 1.18 -2.81
CA LEU A 86 5.11 1.35 -1.36
C LEU A 86 5.50 0.07 -0.63
N GLY A 87 5.06 -1.09 -1.13
CA GLY A 87 5.45 -2.42 -0.67
C GLY A 87 6.96 -2.63 -0.72
N LEU A 88 7.57 -2.34 -1.87
CA LEU A 88 9.03 -2.42 -2.04
C LEU A 88 9.74 -1.52 -1.01
N LEU A 89 9.31 -0.27 -0.90
CA LEU A 89 9.89 0.70 0.02
C LEU A 89 9.82 0.23 1.48
N ILE A 90 8.67 -0.29 1.94
CA ILE A 90 8.55 -0.78 3.32
C ILE A 90 9.37 -2.05 3.53
N GLY A 91 9.46 -2.94 2.53
CA GLY A 91 10.27 -4.16 2.60
C GLY A 91 11.76 -3.87 2.75
N TYR A 92 12.31 -2.94 1.96
CA TYR A 92 13.71 -2.53 2.09
C TYR A 92 14.00 -1.83 3.43
N LYS A 93 13.08 -0.97 3.90
CA LYS A 93 13.22 -0.37 5.23
C LYS A 93 13.13 -1.42 6.35
N ALA A 94 12.31 -2.46 6.19
CA ALA A 94 12.21 -3.56 7.13
C ALA A 94 13.52 -4.33 7.23
N LYS A 95 14.12 -4.67 6.08
CA LYS A 95 15.45 -5.28 6.00
C LYS A 95 16.52 -4.43 6.69
N LYS A 96 16.54 -3.12 6.44
CA LYS A 96 17.47 -2.19 7.11
C LYS A 96 17.27 -2.16 8.63
N ALA A 97 16.04 -2.34 9.09
CA ALA A 97 15.71 -2.42 10.51
C ALA A 97 15.94 -3.83 11.13
N GLY A 98 16.46 -4.80 10.36
CA GLY A 98 16.66 -6.18 10.81
C GLY A 98 15.36 -6.96 11.00
N ILE A 99 14.28 -6.57 10.33
CA ILE A 99 12.97 -7.22 10.42
C ILE A 99 12.78 -8.10 9.18
N GLU A 100 12.82 -9.41 9.38
CA GLU A 100 12.72 -10.39 8.29
C GLU A 100 11.31 -10.93 8.11
N GLU A 101 10.49 -10.92 9.16
CA GLU A 101 9.14 -11.48 9.12
C GLU A 101 8.06 -10.47 9.49
N ALA A 102 6.92 -10.57 8.82
CA ALA A 102 5.71 -9.86 9.23
C ALA A 102 4.45 -10.64 8.84
N ILE A 103 3.31 -10.27 9.41
CA ILE A 103 1.98 -10.77 9.01
C ILE A 103 1.10 -9.63 8.51
N LEU A 104 0.34 -9.84 7.44
CA LEU A 104 -0.48 -8.81 6.83
C LEU A 104 -1.71 -8.46 7.70
N ASP A 105 -1.91 -7.17 8.00
CA ASP A 105 -3.10 -6.64 8.67
C ASP A 105 -3.80 -5.60 7.77
N ILE A 106 -4.87 -6.05 7.10
CA ILE A 106 -5.75 -5.21 6.28
C ILE A 106 -6.91 -4.58 7.08
N GLY A 107 -6.98 -4.85 8.38
CA GLY A 107 -8.07 -4.51 9.32
C GLY A 107 -9.49 -4.83 8.83
N LEU A 108 -10.23 -3.81 8.41
CA LEU A 108 -11.65 -3.95 8.04
C LEU A 108 -11.91 -4.16 6.55
N HIS A 109 -10.88 -4.06 5.71
CA HIS A 109 -11.05 -4.30 4.28
C HIS A 109 -11.39 -5.78 4.01
N PRO A 110 -12.30 -6.07 3.06
CA PRO A 110 -12.54 -7.42 2.60
C PRO A 110 -11.32 -7.92 1.80
N PRO A 111 -10.96 -9.21 1.90
CA PRO A 111 -9.81 -9.78 1.21
C PRO A 111 -10.17 -10.16 -0.24
N THR A 112 -10.46 -9.17 -1.08
CA THR A 112 -10.74 -9.39 -2.52
C THR A 112 -9.44 -9.44 -3.33
N ARG A 113 -9.31 -10.43 -4.22
CA ARG A 113 -8.17 -10.57 -5.14
C ARG A 113 -7.94 -9.29 -5.95
N GLY A 114 -6.67 -8.97 -6.21
CA GLY A 114 -6.31 -7.79 -7.00
C GLY A 114 -6.58 -6.45 -6.31
N SER A 115 -6.84 -6.44 -5.00
CA SER A 115 -6.93 -5.19 -4.25
C SER A 115 -5.54 -4.61 -3.98
N SER A 116 -5.46 -3.29 -3.82
CA SER A 116 -4.18 -2.60 -3.62
C SER A 116 -3.44 -3.03 -2.34
N VAL A 117 -4.16 -3.56 -1.34
CA VAL A 117 -3.51 -4.12 -0.13
C VAL A 117 -2.61 -5.32 -0.46
N PHE A 118 -2.99 -6.13 -1.45
CA PHE A 118 -2.19 -7.27 -1.90
C PHE A 118 -1.09 -6.85 -2.89
N ALA A 119 -1.23 -5.69 -3.55
CA ALA A 119 -0.12 -5.09 -4.28
C ALA A 119 1.01 -4.64 -3.32
N VAL A 120 0.66 -4.02 -2.18
CA VAL A 120 1.63 -3.70 -1.11
C VAL A 120 2.29 -4.98 -0.59
N LEU A 121 1.51 -6.03 -0.35
CA LEU A 121 2.03 -7.33 0.07
C LEU A 121 3.07 -7.87 -0.93
N LYS A 122 2.73 -7.91 -2.23
CA LYS A 122 3.63 -8.42 -3.27
C LYS A 122 4.93 -7.61 -3.30
N GLY A 123 4.85 -6.29 -3.29
CA GLY A 123 6.05 -5.44 -3.24
C GLY A 123 6.91 -5.68 -2.00
N ALA A 124 6.31 -5.91 -0.83
CA ALA A 124 7.07 -6.22 0.39
C ALA A 124 7.77 -7.58 0.31
N VAL A 125 7.11 -8.59 -0.27
CA VAL A 125 7.67 -9.93 -0.50
C VAL A 125 8.80 -9.90 -1.52
N ASP A 126 8.64 -9.18 -2.63
CA ASP A 126 9.68 -9.01 -3.65
C ASP A 126 10.91 -8.27 -3.11
N ALA A 127 10.70 -7.31 -2.21
CA ALA A 127 11.77 -6.67 -1.45
C ALA A 127 12.40 -7.59 -0.39
N GLY A 128 11.93 -8.84 -0.25
CA GLY A 128 12.44 -9.92 0.59
C GLY A 128 12.02 -9.89 2.05
N LEU A 129 10.85 -9.34 2.37
CA LEU A 129 10.19 -9.52 3.66
C LEU A 129 9.37 -10.82 3.64
N ASN A 130 9.62 -11.72 4.59
CA ASN A 130 8.90 -12.98 4.71
C ASN A 130 7.52 -12.73 5.33
N VAL A 131 6.48 -12.74 4.48
CA VAL A 131 5.08 -12.65 4.91
C VAL A 131 4.35 -13.91 4.45
N PRO A 132 3.70 -14.68 5.34
CA PRO A 132 2.97 -15.87 4.92
C PRO A 132 1.75 -15.49 4.08
N HIS A 133 1.66 -16.00 2.86
CA HIS A 133 0.61 -15.70 1.90
C HIS A 133 0.43 -16.82 0.85
N SER A 134 -0.62 -16.72 0.04
CA SER A 134 -0.86 -17.55 -1.13
C SER A 134 -0.85 -16.66 -2.38
N GLU A 135 -0.17 -17.06 -3.44
CA GLU A 135 0.06 -16.23 -4.64
C GLU A 135 -1.24 -15.88 -5.39
N GLU A 136 -2.27 -16.71 -5.27
CA GLU A 136 -3.59 -16.53 -5.89
C GLU A 136 -4.27 -15.18 -5.57
N ILE A 137 -3.88 -14.54 -4.46
CA ILE A 137 -4.50 -13.30 -4.00
C ILE A 137 -3.92 -12.06 -4.72
N TYR A 138 -2.76 -12.21 -5.36
CA TYR A 138 -2.06 -11.10 -5.97
C TYR A 138 -2.82 -10.48 -7.13
N PRO A 139 -2.66 -9.16 -7.34
CA PRO A 139 -2.99 -8.57 -8.63
C PRO A 139 -2.07 -9.14 -9.73
N GLU A 140 -2.63 -9.31 -10.93
CA GLU A 140 -1.85 -9.60 -12.13
C GLU A 140 -0.79 -8.53 -12.39
N ASP A 141 0.31 -8.90 -13.05
CA ASP A 141 1.43 -7.99 -13.34
C ASP A 141 1.01 -6.80 -14.21
N TYR A 142 0.08 -7.02 -15.14
CA TYR A 142 -0.61 -5.98 -15.93
C TYR A 142 -1.19 -4.83 -15.07
N ARG A 143 -1.61 -5.13 -13.83
CA ARG A 143 -2.10 -4.12 -12.88
C ARG A 143 -1.01 -3.47 -12.05
N ILE A 144 0.09 -4.17 -11.84
CA ILE A 144 1.24 -3.71 -11.06
C ILE A 144 2.06 -2.71 -11.86
N THR A 145 2.40 -3.04 -13.11
CA THR A 145 3.12 -2.14 -14.03
C THR A 145 2.28 -0.90 -14.38
N GLY A 146 0.95 -1.04 -14.32
CA GLY A 146 0.02 0.04 -14.61
C GLY A 146 -0.43 0.10 -16.08
N GLU A 147 -0.17 -0.95 -16.86
CA GLU A 147 -0.61 -1.06 -18.25
C GLU A 147 -2.14 -0.93 -18.40
N HIS A 148 -2.93 -1.42 -17.43
CA HIS A 148 -4.38 -1.18 -17.44
C HIS A 148 -4.79 0.30 -17.41
N ILE A 149 -4.01 1.12 -16.72
CA ILE A 149 -4.24 2.56 -16.65
C ILE A 149 -3.81 3.20 -17.97
N ALA A 150 -2.67 2.78 -18.51
CA ALA A 150 -2.17 3.25 -19.80
C ALA A 150 -3.13 2.91 -20.95
N ASN A 151 -3.67 1.68 -20.99
CA ASN A 151 -4.65 1.27 -22.00
C ASN A 151 -5.94 2.09 -21.89
N TYR A 152 -6.46 2.26 -20.67
CA TYR A 152 -7.65 3.09 -20.45
C TYR A 152 -7.41 4.55 -20.88
N ALA A 153 -6.20 5.06 -20.66
CA ALA A 153 -5.82 6.39 -21.11
C ALA A 153 -5.78 6.52 -22.64
N ARG A 154 -5.26 5.51 -23.35
CA ARG A 154 -5.26 5.47 -24.82
C ARG A 154 -6.68 5.49 -25.37
N THR A 155 -7.55 4.61 -24.85
CA THR A 155 -8.96 4.55 -25.26
C THR A 155 -9.65 5.90 -25.06
N LEU A 156 -9.51 6.52 -23.88
CA LEU A 156 -10.12 7.82 -23.62
C LEU A 156 -9.58 8.94 -24.50
N LYS A 157 -8.29 8.88 -24.88
CA LYS A 157 -7.68 9.89 -25.75
C LYS A 157 -8.21 9.81 -27.18
N GLU A 158 -8.53 8.60 -27.65
CA GLU A 158 -9.13 8.35 -28.97
C GLU A 158 -10.63 8.72 -28.98
N GLU A 159 -11.36 8.39 -27.92
CA GLU A 159 -12.81 8.58 -27.85
C GLU A 159 -13.23 10.02 -27.48
N ASP A 160 -12.65 10.60 -26.43
CA ASP A 160 -13.03 11.91 -25.90
C ASP A 160 -11.88 12.61 -25.16
N GLU A 161 -11.27 13.59 -25.84
CA GLU A 161 -10.17 14.37 -25.30
C GLU A 161 -10.56 15.17 -24.04
N THR A 162 -11.83 15.57 -23.90
CA THR A 162 -12.29 16.33 -22.73
C THR A 162 -12.35 15.45 -21.48
N LEU A 163 -12.85 14.22 -21.61
CA LEU A 163 -12.87 13.23 -20.55
C LEU A 163 -11.45 12.79 -20.18
N TYR A 164 -10.59 12.61 -21.17
CA TYR A 164 -9.17 12.32 -20.97
C TYR A 164 -8.50 13.37 -20.07
N ARG A 165 -8.63 14.65 -20.41
CA ARG A 165 -8.06 15.76 -19.62
C ARG A 165 -8.66 15.84 -18.20
N LYS A 166 -9.96 15.54 -18.05
CA LYS A 166 -10.63 15.53 -16.74
C LYS A 166 -10.14 14.38 -15.85
N GLN A 167 -10.04 13.17 -16.42
CA GLN A 167 -9.66 11.97 -15.68
C GLN A 167 -8.16 11.98 -15.32
N PHE A 168 -7.30 12.44 -16.24
CA PHE A 168 -5.85 12.40 -16.10
C PHE A 168 -5.20 13.76 -15.86
N GLY A 169 -5.98 14.81 -15.57
CA GLY A 169 -5.44 16.15 -15.32
C GLY A 169 -4.35 16.18 -14.25
N GLY A 170 -4.48 15.37 -13.20
CA GLY A 170 -3.46 15.25 -12.16
C GLY A 170 -2.13 14.64 -12.61
N TYR A 171 -2.13 13.83 -13.67
CA TYR A 171 -0.93 13.28 -14.30
C TYR A 171 -0.27 14.34 -15.20
N LEU A 172 -1.08 15.00 -16.03
CA LEU A 172 -0.64 16.04 -16.97
C LEU A 172 0.00 17.23 -16.25
N VAL A 173 -0.57 17.68 -15.14
CA VAL A 173 -0.01 18.77 -14.30
C VAL A 173 1.39 18.42 -13.77
N LYS A 174 1.67 17.13 -13.57
CA LYS A 174 2.99 16.65 -13.09
C LYS A 174 3.94 16.32 -14.24
N GLY A 175 3.54 16.57 -15.48
CA GLY A 175 4.33 16.28 -16.67
C GLY A 175 4.53 14.79 -16.93
N LEU A 176 3.54 13.95 -16.57
CA LEU A 176 3.53 12.53 -16.91
C LEU A 176 2.35 12.24 -17.83
N GLU A 177 2.64 11.69 -19.00
CA GLU A 177 1.64 11.10 -19.89
C GLU A 177 1.19 9.76 -19.30
N PRO A 178 -0.11 9.55 -19.03
CA PRO A 178 -0.64 8.30 -18.49
C PRO A 178 -0.29 7.06 -19.31
N GLU A 179 -0.08 7.18 -20.62
CA GLU A 179 0.31 6.10 -21.52
C GLU A 179 1.74 5.60 -21.24
N LYS A 180 2.60 6.48 -20.72
CA LYS A 180 3.99 6.21 -20.32
C LYS A 180 4.12 5.83 -18.84
N LEU A 181 3.00 5.56 -18.17
CA LEU A 181 3.00 5.15 -16.77
C LEU A 181 3.84 3.89 -16.49
N PRO A 182 3.85 2.84 -17.34
CA PRO A 182 4.68 1.65 -17.12
C PRO A 182 6.17 1.96 -17.15
N GLU A 183 6.62 2.81 -18.08
CA GLU A 183 8.02 3.26 -18.17
C GLU A 183 8.42 4.03 -16.91
N HIS A 184 7.58 4.98 -16.49
CA HIS A 184 7.79 5.76 -15.26
C HIS A 184 7.78 4.87 -14.00
N PHE A 185 7.01 3.78 -14.01
CA PHE A 185 6.97 2.80 -12.92
C PHE A 185 8.31 2.06 -12.80
N GLU A 186 8.86 1.54 -13.90
CA GLU A 186 10.15 0.85 -13.88
C GLU A 186 11.29 1.80 -13.49
N GLU A 187 11.28 3.04 -13.98
CA GLU A 187 12.25 4.07 -13.57
C GLU A 187 12.24 4.32 -12.05
N VAL A 188 11.05 4.48 -11.46
CA VAL A 188 10.93 4.70 -10.01
C VAL A 188 11.28 3.43 -9.21
N LYS A 189 10.93 2.25 -9.73
CA LYS A 189 11.30 0.96 -9.13
C LYS A 189 12.82 0.82 -9.06
N ALA A 190 13.53 1.08 -10.16
CA ALA A 190 14.99 1.05 -10.22
C ALA A 190 15.61 2.01 -9.18
N ARG A 191 15.15 3.26 -9.12
CA ARG A 191 15.63 4.24 -8.11
C ARG A 191 15.44 3.78 -6.66
N ILE A 192 14.35 3.07 -6.37
CA ILE A 192 14.14 2.51 -5.03
C ILE A 192 15.17 1.42 -4.76
N ILE A 193 15.38 0.51 -5.71
CA ILE A 193 16.34 -0.59 -5.57
C ILE A 193 17.75 -0.04 -5.37
N GLU A 194 18.22 0.82 -6.27
CA GLU A 194 19.55 1.45 -6.23
C GLU A 194 19.83 2.11 -4.88
N LYS A 195 18.90 2.94 -4.39
CA LYS A 195 19.05 3.65 -3.10
C LYS A 195 19.24 2.71 -1.90
N PHE A 196 18.64 1.51 -1.92
CA PHE A 196 18.75 0.56 -0.82
C PHE A 196 19.86 -0.48 -1.04
N GLU A 197 20.38 -0.63 -2.27
CA GLU A 197 21.60 -1.38 -2.56
C GLU A 197 22.86 -0.57 -2.19
N GLU A 198 22.92 0.71 -2.54
CA GLU A 198 24.01 1.62 -2.12
C GLU A 198 24.13 1.72 -0.59
N ALA A 199 23.03 1.53 0.14
CA ALA A 199 23.01 1.57 1.60
C ALA A 199 23.45 0.25 2.27
N ARG A 200 23.79 -0.79 1.48
CA ARG A 200 24.31 -2.08 1.96
C ARG A 200 25.84 -2.15 1.92
N GLU A 201 26.50 -1.29 1.15
CA GLU A 201 27.95 -1.06 1.19
C GLU A 201 28.32 -0.10 2.34
#